data_AF-A0A5A5TCN6-F1
#
_entry.id   AF-A0A5A5TCN6-F1
#
_cell.length_a   1.000
_cell.length_b   1.000
_cell.length_c   1.000
_cell.angle_alpha   90.00
_cell.angle_beta   90.00
_cell.angle_gamma   90.00
#
_symmetry.space_group_name_H-M   'P 1'
#
loop_
_entity.id
_entity.type
_entity.pdbx_description
1 polymer ?
#
loop_
_entity_poly.entity_id
_entity_poly.type
_entity_poly.pdbx_seq_one_letter_code
_entity_poly.pdbx_strand_id
1 'polypeptide(L)'
;MRNELLIWFAREGLLLTNILSSAEDPEQDEVKISVRAPLLALSRASHDFRECPDPVLFGYPDEALDMMNLDDMHEFVLTWFERAVVAGMARCFVCNQVLDMGEEKPWDAVFVQKDLYCWLLAHFDCKRYLARDLKGRHPFEVSAQAPEFFDMRI
;
A
#
# COMPACT_ATOMS: atom_id res chain seq x y z
N MET A 1 -3.73 -2.75 -12.03
CA MET A 1 -3.65 -3.99 -11.23
C MET A 1 -4.30 -5.17 -11.95
N ARG A 2 -3.70 -6.37 -11.94
CA ARG A 2 -4.31 -7.62 -12.47
C ARG A 2 -5.57 -8.01 -11.69
N ASN A 3 -6.52 -8.69 -12.34
CA ASN A 3 -7.75 -9.14 -11.71
C ASN A 3 -7.50 -10.22 -10.65
N GLU A 4 -6.51 -11.08 -10.88
CA GLU A 4 -6.13 -12.16 -9.97
C GLU A 4 -5.65 -11.62 -8.62
N LEU A 5 -4.84 -10.56 -8.63
CA LEU A 5 -4.40 -9.89 -7.40
C LEU A 5 -5.55 -9.20 -6.68
N LEU A 6 -6.50 -8.61 -7.41
CA LEU A 6 -7.72 -8.06 -6.82
C LEU A 6 -8.58 -9.16 -6.17
N ILE A 7 -8.73 -10.31 -6.82
CA ILE A 7 -9.44 -11.48 -6.26
C ILE A 7 -8.74 -11.99 -5.01
N TRP A 8 -7.40 -12.03 -5.02
CA TRP A 8 -6.60 -12.38 -3.84
C TRP A 8 -6.86 -11.41 -2.70
N PHE A 9 -6.80 -10.09 -2.94
CA PHE A 9 -7.15 -9.10 -1.92
C PHE A 9 -8.57 -9.29 -1.41
N ALA A 10 -9.53 -9.62 -2.27
CA ALA A 10 -10.91 -9.90 -1.85
C ALA A 10 -10.97 -11.09 -0.87
N ARG A 11 -10.27 -12.18 -1.21
CA ARG A 11 -10.20 -13.41 -0.42
C ARG A 11 -9.58 -13.17 0.96
N GLU A 12 -8.51 -12.37 1.02
CA GLU A 12 -7.84 -12.01 2.26
C GLU A 12 -8.58 -10.92 3.08
N GLY A 13 -9.78 -10.51 2.64
CA GLY A 13 -10.55 -9.44 3.29
C GLY A 13 -9.90 -8.07 3.17
N LEU A 14 -9.02 -7.91 2.17
CA LEU A 14 -8.19 -6.75 1.96
C LEU A 14 -8.73 -5.73 0.94
N LEU A 15 -9.97 -5.84 0.48
CA LEU A 15 -10.58 -4.82 -0.38
C LEU A 15 -11.47 -3.86 0.42
N LEU A 16 -11.21 -2.56 0.30
CA LEU A 16 -12.15 -1.54 0.75
C LEU A 16 -13.24 -1.33 -0.29
N THR A 17 -14.47 -1.19 0.19
CA THR A 17 -15.62 -0.79 -0.62
C THR A 17 -16.12 0.56 -0.14
N ASN A 18 -16.41 1.46 -1.06
CA ASN A 18 -17.06 2.73 -0.77
C ASN A 18 -18.25 2.93 -1.70
N ILE A 19 -19.42 3.13 -1.10
CA ILE A 19 -20.71 3.22 -1.76
C ILE A 19 -20.99 4.69 -2.08
N LEU A 20 -21.07 5.01 -3.36
CA LEU A 20 -21.46 6.33 -3.84
C LEU A 20 -22.90 6.22 -4.36
N SER A 21 -23.85 6.79 -3.62
CA SER A 21 -25.24 6.97 -4.10
C SER A 21 -25.39 8.34 -4.74
N SER A 22 -25.86 8.40 -5.99
CA SER A 22 -26.24 9.68 -6.62
C SER A 22 -27.62 10.10 -6.13
N ALA A 23 -27.70 11.14 -5.30
CA ALA A 23 -28.94 11.58 -4.65
C ALA A 23 -29.93 12.31 -5.59
N GLU A 24 -29.80 12.22 -6.91
CA GLU A 24 -30.54 13.08 -7.85
C GLU A 24 -31.83 12.46 -8.41
N ASP A 25 -32.05 11.14 -8.30
CA ASP A 25 -33.32 10.52 -8.72
C ASP A 25 -33.66 9.23 -7.94
N PRO A 26 -34.67 9.24 -7.04
CA PRO A 26 -35.10 8.07 -6.27
C PRO A 26 -35.58 6.89 -7.12
N GLU A 27 -35.88 7.10 -8.41
CA GLU A 27 -36.29 6.04 -9.34
C GLU A 27 -35.11 5.49 -10.18
N GLN A 28 -33.92 6.10 -10.10
CA GLN A 28 -32.70 5.67 -10.80
C GLN A 28 -31.46 5.72 -9.90
N ASP A 29 -31.55 5.17 -8.69
CA ASP A 29 -30.41 5.04 -7.77
C ASP A 29 -29.33 4.09 -8.37
N GLU A 30 -28.45 4.62 -9.20
CA GLU A 30 -27.23 3.93 -9.63
C GLU A 30 -26.25 3.90 -8.45
N VAL A 31 -26.20 2.76 -7.75
CA VAL A 31 -25.23 2.54 -6.69
C VAL A 31 -23.86 2.29 -7.30
N LYS A 32 -22.97 3.29 -7.27
CA LYS A 32 -21.58 3.13 -7.69
C LYS A 32 -20.75 2.61 -6.51
N ILE A 33 -20.31 1.37 -6.59
CA ILE A 33 -19.39 0.77 -5.63
C ILE A 33 -17.97 0.99 -6.15
N SER A 34 -17.18 1.78 -5.43
CA SER A 34 -15.74 1.88 -5.66
C SER A 34 -15.01 0.86 -4.79
N VAL A 35 -14.12 0.09 -5.41
CA VAL A 35 -13.30 -0.94 -4.74
C VAL A 35 -11.86 -0.47 -4.73
N ARG A 36 -11.17 -0.61 -3.60
CA ARG A 36 -9.78 -0.17 -3.44
C ARG A 36 -8.93 -1.23 -2.74
N ALA A 37 -7.88 -1.67 -3.42
CA ALA A 37 -6.82 -2.48 -2.85
C ALA A 37 -5.91 -1.65 -1.93
N PRO A 38 -5.17 -2.27 -0.99
CA PRO A 38 -4.27 -1.52 -0.15
C PRO A 38 -3.12 -0.89 -0.95
N LEU A 39 -2.70 0.30 -0.53
CA LEU A 39 -1.68 1.09 -1.21
C LEU A 39 -0.30 0.92 -0.56
N LEU A 40 0.75 1.42 -1.22
CA LEU A 40 2.07 1.62 -0.62
C LEU A 40 2.35 3.11 -0.52
N ALA A 41 2.81 3.59 0.63
CA ALA A 41 3.18 4.99 0.84
C ALA A 41 4.70 5.13 0.95
N LEU A 42 5.30 5.83 -0.03
CA LEU A 42 6.72 6.19 0.00
C LEU A 42 6.98 7.40 0.91
N SER A 43 5.97 8.25 1.14
CA SER A 43 6.01 9.33 2.12
C SER A 43 4.60 9.71 2.57
N ARG A 44 4.47 10.76 3.40
CA ARG A 44 3.18 11.32 3.82
C ARG A 44 2.52 12.26 2.81
N ALA A 45 3.21 12.59 1.71
CA ALA A 45 2.71 13.47 0.67
C ALA A 45 1.60 12.78 -0.13
N SER A 46 0.55 13.50 -0.48
CA SER A 46 -0.65 12.95 -1.14
C SER A 46 -0.41 12.29 -2.51
N HIS A 47 0.75 12.54 -3.13
CA HIS A 47 1.16 11.99 -4.42
C HIS A 47 2.24 10.89 -4.33
N ASP A 48 2.73 10.59 -3.12
CA ASP A 48 3.76 9.57 -2.88
C ASP A 48 3.17 8.19 -2.55
N PHE A 49 1.97 7.92 -3.08
CA PHE A 49 1.30 6.64 -2.95
C PHE A 49 1.44 5.84 -4.25
N ARG A 50 1.56 4.53 -4.11
CA ARG A 50 1.60 3.55 -5.19
C ARG A 50 0.48 2.54 -5.05
N GLU A 51 -0.02 2.07 -6.18
CA GLU A 51 -0.77 0.82 -6.20
C GLU A 51 0.12 -0.32 -5.70
N CYS A 52 -0.49 -1.37 -5.14
CA CYS A 52 0.27 -2.56 -4.76
C CYS A 52 0.98 -3.15 -5.98
N PRO A 53 2.32 -3.35 -5.94
CA PRO A 53 3.05 -4.02 -7.00
C PRO A 53 2.47 -5.42 -7.23
N ASP A 54 2.36 -5.80 -8.49
CA ASP A 54 1.86 -7.11 -8.86
C ASP A 54 2.96 -8.16 -8.66
N PRO A 55 2.83 -9.11 -7.73
CA PRO A 55 3.93 -10.03 -7.43
C PRO A 55 4.44 -10.75 -8.68
N VAL A 56 3.56 -11.14 -9.60
CA VAL A 56 3.94 -11.89 -10.81
C VAL A 56 4.70 -11.03 -11.80
N LEU A 57 4.28 -9.79 -11.99
CA LEU A 57 5.02 -8.85 -12.84
C LEU A 57 6.43 -8.54 -12.27
N PHE A 58 6.59 -8.70 -10.96
CA PHE A 58 7.84 -8.48 -10.24
C PHE A 58 8.62 -9.78 -9.97
N GLY A 59 8.27 -10.89 -10.65
CA GLY A 59 9.07 -12.12 -10.66
C GLY A 59 8.66 -13.17 -9.62
N TYR A 60 7.57 -12.97 -8.89
CA TYR A 60 6.96 -14.01 -8.07
C TYR A 60 6.34 -15.10 -8.95
N PRO A 61 6.45 -16.40 -8.61
CA PRO A 61 5.86 -17.46 -9.42
C PRO A 61 4.34 -17.29 -9.54
N ASP A 62 3.78 -17.31 -10.76
CA ASP A 62 2.33 -17.12 -11.00
C ASP A 62 1.48 -18.18 -10.27
N GLU A 63 1.95 -19.44 -10.27
CA GLU A 63 1.34 -20.55 -9.54
C GLU A 63 1.33 -20.34 -8.01
N ALA A 64 2.21 -19.48 -7.49
CA ALA A 64 2.32 -19.21 -6.06
C ALA A 64 1.36 -18.12 -5.57
N LEU A 65 0.77 -17.30 -6.45
CA LEU A 65 -0.22 -16.28 -6.02
C LEU A 65 -1.40 -16.89 -5.26
N ASP A 66 -1.90 -18.03 -5.74
CA ASP A 66 -3.05 -18.69 -5.11
C ASP A 66 -2.71 -19.21 -3.71
N MET A 67 -1.44 -19.61 -3.51
CA MET A 67 -0.90 -20.13 -2.25
C MET A 67 -0.32 -19.04 -1.35
N MET A 68 -0.16 -17.82 -1.88
CA MET A 68 0.40 -16.68 -1.18
C MET A 68 -0.53 -16.31 -0.03
N ASN A 69 0.03 -16.24 1.17
CA ASN A 69 -0.67 -15.76 2.36
C ASN A 69 -0.29 -14.30 2.65
N LEU A 70 -0.87 -13.72 3.69
CA LEU A 70 -0.62 -12.32 4.05
C LEU A 70 0.83 -12.06 4.47
N ASP A 71 1.49 -13.01 5.12
CA ASP A 71 2.90 -12.88 5.53
C ASP A 71 3.82 -12.88 4.30
N ASP A 72 3.54 -13.73 3.30
CA ASP A 72 4.26 -13.71 2.02
C ASP A 72 4.10 -12.34 1.30
N MET A 73 2.91 -11.74 1.37
CA MET A 73 2.65 -10.40 0.85
C MET A 73 3.40 -9.32 1.62
N HIS A 74 3.47 -9.44 2.94
CA HIS A 74 4.29 -8.54 3.75
C HIS A 74 5.77 -8.61 3.36
N GLU A 75 6.31 -9.81 3.16
CA GLU A 75 7.69 -10.00 2.73
C GLU A 75 7.95 -9.44 1.32
N PHE A 76 7.03 -9.69 0.39
CA PHE A 76 7.10 -9.13 -0.96
C PHE A 76 7.10 -7.59 -0.94
N VAL A 77 6.16 -6.98 -0.22
CA VAL A 77 6.06 -5.52 -0.07
C VAL A 77 7.29 -4.95 0.63
N LEU A 78 7.81 -5.63 1.65
CA LEU A 78 9.04 -5.23 2.34
C LEU A 78 10.22 -5.19 1.38
N THR A 79 10.39 -6.24 0.57
CA THR A 79 11.47 -6.31 -0.43
C THR A 79 11.34 -5.16 -1.44
N TRP A 80 10.11 -4.82 -1.86
CA TRP A 80 9.87 -3.71 -2.78
C TRP A 80 10.25 -2.37 -2.13
N PHE A 81 9.91 -2.18 -0.86
CA PHE A 81 10.30 -1.00 -0.12
C PHE A 81 11.81 -0.87 0.07
N GLU A 82 12.53 -1.97 0.33
CA GLU A 82 13.98 -1.94 0.41
C GLU A 82 14.60 -1.40 -0.89
N ARG A 83 14.08 -1.82 -2.04
CA ARG A 83 14.51 -1.27 -3.33
C ARG A 83 14.18 0.22 -3.47
N ALA A 84 13.00 0.65 -3.02
CA ALA A 84 12.61 2.06 -3.02
C ALA A 84 13.50 2.92 -2.09
N VAL A 85 13.96 2.36 -0.96
CA VAL A 85 14.91 2.99 -0.03
C VAL A 85 16.29 3.10 -0.67
N VAL A 86 16.79 2.04 -1.30
CA VAL A 86 18.06 2.08 -2.06
C VAL A 86 18.02 3.12 -3.17
N ALA A 87 16.87 3.29 -3.83
CA ALA A 87 16.66 4.30 -4.86
C ALA A 87 16.51 5.73 -4.31
N GLY A 88 16.52 5.93 -2.99
CA GLY A 88 16.37 7.24 -2.34
C GLY A 88 14.97 7.84 -2.42
N MET A 89 13.95 7.01 -2.71
CA MET A 89 12.57 7.45 -2.93
C MET A 89 11.74 7.43 -1.63
N ALA A 90 12.08 6.52 -0.74
CA ALA A 90 11.34 6.28 0.49
C ALA A 90 11.73 7.22 1.63
N ARG A 91 10.72 7.69 2.37
CA ARG A 91 10.86 8.58 3.52
C ARG A 91 10.05 8.04 4.69
N CYS A 92 10.49 8.33 5.90
CA CYS A 92 9.69 8.04 7.09
C CYS A 92 8.38 8.83 7.03
N PHE A 93 7.24 8.14 7.15
CA PHE A 93 5.92 8.74 7.08
C PHE A 93 5.69 9.82 8.17
N VAL A 94 6.37 9.72 9.31
CA VAL A 94 6.21 10.64 10.45
C VAL A 94 7.15 11.84 10.34
N CYS A 95 8.48 11.62 10.35
CA CYS A 95 9.46 12.71 10.37
C CYS A 95 9.86 13.21 8.97
N ASN A 96 9.41 12.54 7.91
CA ASN A 96 9.66 12.86 6.50
C ASN A 96 11.13 12.89 6.08
N GLN A 97 12.03 12.35 6.91
CA GLN A 97 13.43 12.15 6.55
C GLN A 97 13.56 11.00 5.56
N VAL A 98 14.52 11.12 4.64
CA VAL A 98 14.88 10.07 3.69
C VAL A 98 15.37 8.86 4.48
N LEU A 99 14.91 7.68 4.09
CA LEU A 99 15.35 6.42 4.68
C LEU A 99 16.59 5.93 3.95
N ASP A 100 17.42 5.15 4.64
CA ASP A 100 18.59 4.50 4.07
C ASP A 100 18.67 3.03 4.48
N MET A 101 19.51 2.29 3.75
CA MET A 101 19.87 0.89 4.04
C MET A 101 21.16 0.82 4.87
N GLY A 102 21.37 1.74 5.83
CA GLY A 102 22.50 1.68 6.76
C GLY A 102 22.57 0.35 7.51
N GLU A 103 23.68 0.12 8.23
CA GLU A 103 24.01 -1.20 8.80
C GLU A 103 22.90 -1.84 9.65
N GLU A 104 22.10 -1.03 10.35
CA GLU A 104 21.02 -1.52 11.22
C GLU A 104 19.62 -1.41 10.61
N LYS A 105 19.46 -0.91 9.37
CA LYS A 105 18.16 -0.65 8.72
C LYS A 105 17.17 -0.01 9.71
N PRO A 106 17.29 1.29 10.04
CA PRO A 106 16.64 1.91 11.21
C PRO A 106 15.14 2.17 11.05
N TRP A 107 14.46 1.42 10.18
CA TRP A 107 13.06 1.60 9.80
C TRP A 107 12.36 0.27 9.60
N ASP A 108 11.03 0.32 9.57
CA ASP A 108 10.18 -0.84 9.33
C ASP A 108 9.03 -0.50 8.38
N ALA A 109 8.47 -1.53 7.74
CA ALA A 109 7.24 -1.46 6.97
C ALA A 109 6.05 -1.79 7.87
N VAL A 110 5.04 -0.93 7.89
CA VAL A 110 3.86 -1.07 8.73
C VAL A 110 2.61 -1.09 7.86
N PHE A 111 1.76 -2.09 8.06
CA PHE A 111 0.44 -2.13 7.43
C PHE A 111 -0.61 -1.43 8.29
N VAL A 112 -1.26 -0.40 7.75
CA VAL A 112 -2.30 0.40 8.42
C VAL A 112 -3.66 0.06 7.84
N GLN A 113 -4.50 -0.67 8.57
CA GLN A 113 -5.79 -1.18 8.09
C GLN A 113 -7.01 -0.26 8.31
N LYS A 114 -6.95 0.75 9.18
CA LYS A 114 -8.16 1.53 9.55
C LYS A 114 -8.23 2.90 8.89
N ASP A 115 -7.17 3.68 9.00
CA ASP A 115 -7.22 5.09 8.61
C ASP A 115 -6.88 5.31 7.13
N LEU A 116 -5.78 4.73 6.67
CA LEU A 116 -5.24 5.02 5.34
C LEU A 116 -5.22 3.80 4.40
N TYR A 117 -5.33 2.61 4.98
CA TYR A 117 -5.42 1.36 4.24
C TYR A 117 -4.22 1.13 3.31
N CYS A 118 -3.02 1.20 3.90
CA CYS A 118 -1.77 1.15 3.14
C CYS A 118 -0.64 0.54 3.96
N TRP A 119 0.35 -0.01 3.25
CA TRP A 119 1.68 -0.20 3.79
C TRP A 119 2.46 1.11 3.73
N LEU A 120 3.22 1.43 4.78
CA LEU A 120 4.05 2.63 4.87
C LEU A 120 5.37 2.34 5.56
N LEU A 121 6.33 3.26 5.45
CA LEU A 121 7.62 3.15 6.11
C LEU A 121 7.75 4.13 7.28
N ALA A 122 8.30 3.67 8.40
CA ALA A 122 8.61 4.54 9.53
C ALA A 122 9.85 4.09 10.27
N HIS A 123 10.66 5.05 10.76
CA HIS A 123 11.71 4.76 11.74
C HIS A 123 11.11 4.08 12.98
N PHE A 124 11.88 3.20 13.62
CA PHE A 124 11.44 2.51 14.84
C PHE A 124 10.93 3.48 15.91
N ASP A 125 11.67 4.54 16.20
CA ASP A 125 11.30 5.56 17.19
C ASP A 125 10.12 6.44 16.77
N CYS A 126 9.84 6.51 15.47
CA CYS A 126 8.75 7.30 14.92
C CYS A 126 7.40 6.57 14.99
N LYS A 127 7.38 5.24 15.05
CA LYS A 127 6.14 4.44 15.04
C LYS A 127 5.13 4.86 16.09
N ARG A 128 5.59 5.23 17.29
CA ARG A 128 4.72 5.70 18.40
C ARG A 128 3.89 6.94 18.07
N TYR A 129 4.26 7.68 17.03
CA TYR A 129 3.54 8.88 16.57
C TYR A 129 2.63 8.63 15.36
N LEU A 130 2.66 7.44 14.76
CA LEU A 130 1.87 7.14 13.55
C LEU A 130 0.37 7.42 13.73
N ALA A 131 -0.21 7.03 14.87
CA ALA A 131 -1.63 7.26 15.14
C ALA A 131 -2.03 8.74 15.09
N ARG A 132 -1.11 9.65 15.47
CA ARG A 132 -1.33 11.10 15.36
C ARG A 132 -1.28 11.56 13.91
N ASP A 133 -0.30 11.10 13.14
CA ASP A 133 -0.07 11.51 11.75
C ASP A 133 -1.09 10.89 10.76
N LEU A 134 -1.70 9.76 11.13
CA LEU A 134 -2.77 9.10 10.38
C LEU A 134 -4.16 9.68 10.66
N LYS A 135 -4.35 10.32 11.82
CA LYS A 135 -5.65 10.83 12.25
C LYS A 135 -6.26 11.78 11.22
N GLY A 136 -7.47 11.45 10.76
CA GLY A 136 -8.25 12.28 9.84
C GLY A 136 -7.82 12.16 8.38
N ARG A 137 -6.93 11.22 8.04
CA ARG A 137 -6.70 10.82 6.64
C ARG A 137 -7.70 9.74 6.25
N HIS A 138 -8.07 9.72 4.98
CA HIS A 138 -8.95 8.68 4.43
C HIS A 138 -8.32 8.00 3.21
N PRO A 139 -8.54 6.69 3.00
CA PRO A 139 -7.90 5.95 1.90
C PRO A 139 -8.30 6.47 0.52
N PHE A 140 -9.47 7.10 0.40
CA PHE A 140 -10.00 7.63 -0.85
C PHE A 140 -9.56 9.08 -1.15
N GLU A 141 -8.86 9.74 -0.23
CA GLU A 141 -8.36 11.11 -0.41
C GLU A 141 -6.97 11.16 -1.06
N VAL A 142 -6.32 10.01 -1.23
CA VAL A 142 -4.98 9.93 -1.82
C VAL A 142 -5.04 9.39 -3.25
N SER A 143 -4.18 9.94 -4.12
CA SER A 143 -4.01 9.46 -5.49
C SER A 143 -2.82 8.52 -5.55
N ALA A 144 -3.05 7.31 -6.07
CA ALA A 144 -2.00 6.32 -6.26
C ALA A 144 -1.45 6.41 -7.68
N GLN A 145 -0.14 6.24 -7.81
CA GLN A 145 0.55 6.07 -9.09
C GLN A 145 0.89 4.59 -9.31
N ALA A 146 1.25 4.23 -10.55
CA ALA A 146 1.76 2.90 -10.82
C ALA A 146 3.07 2.67 -10.03
N PRO A 147 3.32 1.46 -9.51
CA PRO A 147 4.54 1.17 -8.77
C PRO A 147 5.77 1.19 -9.69
N GLU A 148 6.89 1.62 -9.14
CA GLU A 148 8.19 1.57 -9.79
C GLU A 148 8.61 0.12 -10.04
N PHE A 149 9.14 -0.15 -11.22
CA PHE A 149 9.74 -1.43 -11.57
C PHE A 149 11.16 -1.51 -11.02
N PHE A 150 11.32 -2.27 -9.94
CA PHE A 150 12.61 -2.65 -9.40
C PHE A 150 12.97 -4.06 -9.84
N ASP A 151 14.27 -4.34 -9.99
CA ASP A 151 14.74 -5.70 -10.17
C ASP A 151 14.64 -6.44 -8.82
N MET A 152 13.59 -7.23 -8.70
CA MET A 152 13.24 -7.99 -7.51
C MET A 152 13.74 -9.44 -7.57
N ARG A 153 14.56 -9.78 -8.59
CA ARG A 153 15.14 -11.13 -8.71
C ARG A 153 15.94 -11.46 -7.45
N ILE A 154 15.45 -12.48 -6.74
CA ILE A 154 16.10 -13.14 -5.61
C ILE A 154 17.02 -14.23 -6.15
#